data_AF-A0A562ULB9-F1
#
_entry.id   AF-A0A562ULB9-F1
#
_cell.length_a   1.000
_cell.length_b   1.000
_cell.length_c   1.000
_cell.angle_alpha   90.00
_cell.angle_beta   90.00
_cell.angle_gamma   90.00
#
_symmetry.space_group_name_H-M   'P 1'
#
loop_
_entity.id
_entity.type
_entity.pdbx_description
1 polymer ?
#
loop_
_entity_poly.entity_id
_entity_poly.type
_entity_poly.pdbx_seq_one_letter_code
_entity_poly.pdbx_strand_id
1 'polypeptide(L)'
;MADRNKSQVSVLKASIDPERLRDTGTTPDYRFSLANERTFLAWLRTSLALVGGGIAVAQFLPPLRLAGLREGIAVTLLVLGAACAARAILHWAACERAMRQGGDLPTSRFPTALALLVAVGALGLLAAVLTGAFAE
;
A
#
# COMPACT_ATOMS: atom_id res chain seq x y z
N MET A 1 2.48 -19.24 -8.22
CA MET A 1 2.99 -17.90 -7.83
C MET A 1 2.85 -16.85 -8.95
N ALA A 2 2.98 -17.21 -10.24
CA ALA A 2 2.93 -16.29 -11.39
C ALA A 2 1.54 -15.67 -11.70
N ASP A 3 0.45 -16.33 -11.32
CA ASP A 3 -0.93 -15.92 -11.67
C ASP A 3 -1.39 -14.61 -10.98
N ARG A 4 -0.93 -14.41 -9.74
CA ARG A 4 -1.26 -13.23 -8.93
C ARG A 4 -0.65 -11.93 -9.46
N ASN A 5 0.49 -12.01 -10.16
CA ASN A 5 1.13 -10.84 -10.76
C ASN A 5 0.33 -10.35 -11.99
N LYS A 6 -0.12 -11.28 -12.84
CA LYS A 6 -1.01 -10.96 -13.97
C LYS A 6 -2.31 -10.33 -13.50
N SER A 7 -2.89 -10.83 -12.41
CA SER A 7 -4.13 -10.25 -11.89
C SER A 7 -3.92 -8.81 -11.43
N GLN A 8 -2.85 -8.49 -10.69
CA GLN A 8 -2.57 -7.13 -10.22
C GLN A 8 -2.27 -6.14 -11.34
N VAL A 9 -1.53 -6.54 -12.38
CA VAL A 9 -1.27 -5.67 -13.54
C VAL A 9 -2.56 -5.38 -14.32
N SER A 10 -3.45 -6.38 -14.45
CA SER A 10 -4.78 -6.21 -15.04
C SER A 10 -5.70 -5.34 -14.17
N VAL A 11 -5.63 -5.49 -12.84
CA VAL A 11 -6.32 -4.64 -11.85
C VAL A 11 -5.92 -3.18 -12.03
N LEU A 12 -4.62 -2.91 -12.10
CA LEU A 12 -4.07 -1.57 -12.21
C LEU A 12 -4.56 -0.87 -13.48
N LYS A 13 -4.54 -1.57 -14.63
CA LYS A 13 -5.06 -1.05 -15.90
C LYS A 13 -6.56 -0.75 -15.85
N ALA A 14 -7.36 -1.65 -15.27
CA ALA A 14 -8.81 -1.45 -15.16
C ALA A 14 -9.20 -0.30 -14.21
N SER A 15 -8.35 0.01 -13.22
CA SER A 15 -8.58 1.12 -12.28
C SER A 15 -8.41 2.49 -12.95
N ILE A 16 -7.61 2.57 -14.00
CA ILE A 16 -7.27 3.80 -14.71
C ILE A 16 -8.31 4.13 -15.79
N ASP A 17 -9.09 3.15 -16.26
CA ASP A 17 -10.15 3.30 -17.27
C ASP A 17 -11.57 3.21 -16.63
N PRO A 18 -12.12 4.30 -16.05
CA PRO A 18 -13.42 4.28 -15.37
C PRO A 18 -14.61 3.96 -16.30
N GLU A 19 -14.50 4.24 -17.60
CA GLU A 19 -15.53 3.89 -18.59
C GLU A 19 -15.68 2.37 -18.76
N ARG A 20 -14.58 1.61 -18.76
CA ARG A 20 -14.63 0.14 -18.88
C ARG A 20 -15.25 -0.55 -17.68
N LEU A 21 -15.15 0.09 -16.51
CA LEU A 21 -15.82 -0.39 -15.31
C LEU A 21 -17.33 -0.18 -15.40
N ARG A 22 -17.80 0.96 -15.92
CA ARG A 22 -19.24 1.26 -16.05
C ARG A 22 -19.98 0.28 -16.97
N ASP A 23 -19.29 -0.26 -17.98
CA ASP A 23 -19.84 -1.22 -18.95
C ASP A 23 -19.93 -2.68 -18.44
N THR A 24 -19.37 -3.00 -17.26
CA THR A 24 -19.41 -4.36 -16.71
C THR A 24 -20.43 -4.49 -15.57
N GLY A 25 -21.56 -5.13 -15.86
CA GLY A 25 -22.51 -5.68 -14.87
C GLY A 25 -23.62 -4.74 -14.38
N THR A 26 -24.42 -5.24 -13.43
CA THR A 26 -25.46 -4.47 -12.73
C THR A 26 -24.85 -3.47 -11.75
N THR A 27 -25.45 -2.30 -11.61
CA THR A 27 -24.98 -1.25 -10.68
C THR A 27 -24.88 -1.81 -9.26
N PRO A 28 -23.68 -1.85 -8.64
CA PRO A 28 -23.53 -2.30 -7.26
C PRO A 28 -24.37 -1.45 -6.30
N ASP A 29 -24.92 -2.07 -5.27
CA ASP A 29 -25.65 -1.34 -4.22
C ASP A 29 -24.71 -0.31 -3.56
N TYR A 30 -25.15 0.95 -3.58
CA TYR A 30 -24.40 2.13 -3.18
C TYR A 30 -23.75 2.01 -1.79
N ARG A 31 -24.38 1.28 -0.86
CA ARG A 31 -23.83 1.09 0.50
C ARG A 31 -22.49 0.36 0.52
N PHE A 32 -22.29 -0.60 -0.38
CA PHE A 32 -21.04 -1.36 -0.46
C PHE A 32 -19.95 -0.58 -1.18
N SER A 33 -20.32 0.24 -2.17
CA SER A 33 -19.41 1.20 -2.79
C SER A 33 -18.89 2.21 -1.77
N LEU A 34 -19.78 2.82 -0.97
CA LEU A 34 -19.41 3.78 0.07
C LEU A 34 -18.54 3.16 1.19
N ALA A 35 -18.75 1.89 1.51
CA ALA A 35 -17.89 1.17 2.44
C ALA A 35 -16.48 0.96 1.87
N ASN A 36 -16.38 0.55 0.60
CA ASN A 36 -15.11 0.35 -0.10
C ASN A 36 -14.32 1.66 -0.22
N GLU A 37 -14.99 2.77 -0.52
CA GLU A 37 -14.39 4.11 -0.54
C GLU A 37 -13.83 4.52 0.82
N ARG A 38 -14.55 4.27 1.92
CA ARG A 38 -14.04 4.57 3.27
C ARG A 38 -12.79 3.76 3.59
N THR A 39 -12.76 2.49 3.22
CA THR A 39 -11.56 1.68 3.38
C THR A 39 -10.44 2.24 2.50
N PHE A 40 -10.67 2.52 1.22
CA PHE A 40 -9.68 3.14 0.35
C PHE A 40 -9.08 4.43 0.95
N LEU A 41 -9.91 5.35 1.41
CA LEU A 41 -9.48 6.62 2.02
C LEU A 41 -8.71 6.41 3.32
N ALA A 42 -9.11 5.43 4.14
CA ALA A 42 -8.38 5.09 5.36
C ALA A 42 -6.95 4.61 5.05
N TRP A 43 -6.78 3.80 4.01
CA TRP A 43 -5.47 3.31 3.56
C TRP A 43 -4.65 4.43 2.88
N LEU A 44 -5.30 5.31 2.13
CA LEU A 44 -4.63 6.46 1.52
C LEU A 44 -4.10 7.42 2.59
N ARG A 45 -4.85 7.64 3.66
CA ARG A 45 -4.40 8.43 4.81
C ARG A 45 -3.13 7.85 5.46
N THR A 46 -3.07 6.54 5.69
CA THR A 46 -1.85 5.91 6.23
C THR A 46 -0.67 6.03 5.28
N SER A 47 -0.90 5.90 3.97
CA SER A 47 0.13 6.13 2.95
C SER A 47 0.69 7.55 3.02
N LEU A 48 -0.19 8.56 3.07
CA LEU A 48 0.22 9.96 3.13
C LEU A 48 0.98 10.29 4.41
N ALA A 49 0.55 9.74 5.54
CA ALA A 49 1.27 9.88 6.81
C ALA A 49 2.69 9.30 6.74
N LEU A 50 2.86 8.12 6.13
CA LEU A 50 4.18 7.49 5.94
C LEU A 50 5.06 8.31 5.01
N VAL A 51 4.54 8.75 3.86
CA VAL A 51 5.28 9.58 2.91
C VAL A 51 5.69 10.91 3.56
N GLY A 52 4.75 11.59 4.21
CA GLY A 52 5.01 12.84 4.93
C GLY A 52 6.06 12.67 6.03
N GLY A 53 5.99 11.57 6.78
CA GLY A 53 7.01 11.20 7.77
C GLY A 53 8.39 10.97 7.14
N GLY A 54 8.46 10.27 6.02
CA GLY A 54 9.72 10.04 5.29
C GLY A 54 10.35 11.33 4.78
N ILE A 55 9.55 12.23 4.21
CA ILE A 55 10.00 13.57 3.79
C ILE A 55 10.45 14.38 5.01
N ALA A 56 9.70 14.35 6.11
CA ALA A 56 10.04 15.07 7.32
C ALA A 56 11.37 14.59 7.91
N VAL A 57 11.63 13.28 7.92
CA VAL A 57 12.93 12.73 8.31
C VAL A 57 14.04 13.18 7.36
N ALA A 58 13.81 13.13 6.05
CA ALA A 58 14.77 13.55 5.05
C ALA A 58 15.14 15.04 5.11
N GLN A 59 14.28 15.89 5.67
CA GLN A 59 14.49 17.34 5.71
C GLN A 59 14.88 17.84 7.11
N PHE A 60 14.17 17.42 8.15
CA PHE A 60 14.30 17.98 9.49
C PHE A 60 15.16 17.15 10.44
N LEU A 61 15.39 15.86 10.17
CA LEU A 61 16.23 15.05 11.05
C LEU A 61 17.70 15.45 10.85
N PRO A 62 18.42 15.85 11.90
CA PRO A 62 19.86 16.10 11.80
C PRO A 62 20.62 14.81 11.41
N PRO A 63 21.82 14.94 10.83
CA PRO A 63 22.67 13.78 10.60
C PRO A 63 22.92 13.05 11.93
N LEU A 64 22.66 11.74 11.92
CA LEU A 64 22.84 10.89 13.09
C LEU A 64 24.30 10.44 13.19
N ARG A 65 24.72 9.97 14.38
CA ARG A 65 26.10 9.47 14.60
C ARG A 65 26.45 8.29 13.68
N LEU A 66 25.45 7.59 13.16
CA LEU A 66 25.59 6.54 12.17
C LEU A 66 25.34 7.12 10.78
N ALA A 67 26.35 7.03 9.91
CA ALA A 67 26.23 7.43 8.50
C ALA A 67 25.09 6.64 7.83
N GLY A 68 24.34 7.28 6.92
CA GLY A 68 23.29 6.63 6.14
C GLY A 68 22.00 6.29 6.89
N LEU A 69 21.94 6.41 8.22
CA LEU A 69 20.77 5.99 9.00
C LEU A 69 19.55 6.88 8.74
N ARG A 70 19.77 8.19 8.64
CA ARG A 70 18.72 9.15 8.31
C ARG A 70 18.11 8.84 6.94
N GLU A 71 18.96 8.62 5.94
CA GLU A 71 18.56 8.25 4.59
C GLU A 71 17.81 6.93 4.58
N GLY A 72 18.28 5.92 5.32
CA GLY A 72 17.62 4.62 5.46
C GLY A 72 16.22 4.72 6.04
N ILE A 73 16.03 5.52 7.10
CA ILE A 73 14.70 5.76 7.71
C ILE A 73 13.79 6.48 6.71
N ALA A 74 14.27 7.55 6.07
CA ALA A 74 13.49 8.31 5.09
C ALA A 74 13.04 7.43 3.91
N VAL A 75 13.97 6.69 3.30
CA VAL A 75 13.69 5.80 2.17
C VAL A 75 12.69 4.72 2.58
N THR A 76 12.86 4.12 3.76
CA THR A 76 11.94 3.07 4.21
C THR A 76 10.52 3.61 4.40
N LEU A 77 10.38 4.78 5.04
CA LEU A 77 9.06 5.42 5.20
C LEU A 77 8.41 5.73 3.85
N LEU A 78 9.17 6.22 2.88
CA LEU A 78 8.68 6.49 1.53
C LEU A 78 8.24 5.21 0.80
N VAL A 79 9.04 4.14 0.87
CA VAL A 79 8.72 2.84 0.25
C VAL A 79 7.47 2.22 0.89
N LEU A 80 7.36 2.25 2.21
CA LEU A 80 6.17 1.76 2.93
C LEU A 80 4.93 2.58 2.57
N GLY A 81 5.07 3.90 2.44
CA GLY A 81 4.01 4.78 1.96
C GLY A 81 3.56 4.40 0.55
N ALA A 82 4.48 4.31 -0.41
CA ALA A 82 4.17 3.91 -1.79
C ALA A 82 3.49 2.53 -1.88
N ALA A 83 3.96 1.55 -1.11
CA ALA A 83 3.35 0.23 -1.04
C ALA A 83 1.91 0.29 -0.46
N CYS A 84 1.68 1.15 0.53
CA CYS A 84 0.36 1.38 1.12
C CYS A 84 -0.62 2.01 0.10
N ALA A 85 -0.19 3.03 -0.65
CA ALA A 85 -1.00 3.64 -1.73
C ALA A 85 -1.35 2.64 -2.83
N ALA A 86 -0.35 1.90 -3.35
CA ALA A 86 -0.57 0.89 -4.38
C ALA A 86 -1.59 -0.15 -3.91
N ARG A 87 -1.52 -0.54 -2.64
CA ARG A 87 -2.47 -1.48 -2.05
C ARG A 87 -3.88 -0.92 -1.93
N ALA A 88 -4.06 0.35 -1.58
CA ALA A 88 -5.37 0.98 -1.51
C ALA A 88 -6.09 0.85 -2.86
N ILE A 89 -5.39 1.14 -3.96
CA ILE A 89 -5.91 1.04 -5.33
C ILE A 89 -6.25 -0.42 -5.69
N LEU A 90 -5.32 -1.35 -5.42
CA LEU A 90 -5.53 -2.77 -5.72
C LEU A 90 -6.70 -3.39 -4.95
N HIS A 91 -6.88 -2.99 -3.69
CA HIS A 91 -7.99 -3.46 -2.87
C HIS A 91 -9.32 -2.92 -3.39
N TRP A 92 -9.40 -1.61 -3.65
CA TRP A 92 -10.59 -0.97 -4.18
C TRP A 92 -11.06 -1.62 -5.49
N ALA A 93 -10.14 -1.83 -6.44
CA ALA A 93 -10.45 -2.40 -7.75
C ALA A 93 -10.69 -3.93 -7.74
N ALA A 94 -10.32 -4.64 -6.67
CA ALA A 94 -10.68 -6.04 -6.47
C ALA A 94 -12.10 -6.16 -5.89
N CYS A 95 -12.45 -5.32 -4.91
CA CYS A 95 -13.79 -5.25 -4.33
C CYS A 95 -14.83 -4.81 -5.37
N GLU A 96 -14.52 -3.80 -6.17
CA GLU A 96 -15.41 -3.27 -7.22
C GLU A 96 -15.75 -4.33 -8.28
N ARG A 97 -14.76 -5.15 -8.69
CA ARG A 97 -15.02 -6.26 -9.64
C ARG A 97 -15.83 -7.40 -9.03
N ALA A 98 -15.59 -7.76 -7.78
CA ALA A 98 -16.36 -8.79 -7.09
C ALA A 98 -17.82 -8.37 -6.94
N MET A 99 -18.07 -7.10 -6.58
CA MET A 99 -19.41 -6.52 -6.49
C MET A 99 -20.14 -6.54 -7.85
N ARG A 100 -19.45 -6.20 -8.96
CA ARG A 100 -20.03 -6.22 -10.31
C ARG A 100 -20.34 -7.62 -10.85
N GLN A 101 -19.66 -8.65 -10.35
CA GLN A 101 -19.88 -10.04 -10.75
C GLN A 101 -20.89 -10.78 -9.85
N GLY A 102 -21.48 -10.09 -8.85
CA GLY A 102 -22.43 -10.70 -7.90
C GLY A 102 -21.80 -11.79 -7.01
N GLY A 103 -20.47 -11.82 -6.90
CA GLY A 103 -19.73 -12.84 -6.15
C GLY A 103 -19.45 -12.43 -4.69
N ASP A 104 -19.16 -13.41 -3.85
CA ASP A 104 -18.77 -13.18 -2.45
C ASP A 104 -17.55 -12.25 -2.35
N LEU A 105 -17.56 -11.36 -1.34
CA LEU A 105 -16.45 -10.43 -1.12
C LEU A 105 -15.14 -11.21 -0.95
N PRO A 106 -14.07 -10.88 -1.71
CA PRO A 106 -12.84 -11.65 -1.71
C PRO A 106 -12.20 -11.65 -0.32
N THR A 107 -12.12 -12.83 0.31
CA THR A 107 -11.43 -13.04 1.59
C THR A 107 -9.92 -12.91 1.38
N SER A 108 -9.44 -11.68 1.33
CA SER A 108 -8.05 -11.40 1.00
C SER A 108 -7.17 -11.57 2.24
N ARG A 109 -6.34 -12.64 2.29
CA ARG A 109 -5.28 -12.87 3.32
C ARG A 109 -4.12 -11.86 3.27
N PHE A 110 -4.28 -10.80 2.49
CA PHE A 110 -3.23 -9.90 2.04
C PHE A 110 -2.99 -8.66 2.94
N PRO A 111 -3.93 -8.17 3.77
CA PRO A 111 -3.64 -7.16 4.80
C PRO A 111 -2.58 -7.68 5.77
N THR A 112 -2.66 -8.97 6.09
CA THR A 112 -1.67 -9.70 6.88
C THR A 112 -0.30 -9.69 6.20
N ALA A 113 -0.23 -9.85 4.87
CA ALA A 113 1.04 -9.81 4.14
C ALA A 113 1.69 -8.42 4.13
N LEU A 114 0.90 -7.33 4.04
CA LEU A 114 1.46 -5.99 4.18
C LEU A 114 1.89 -5.71 5.62
N ALA A 115 1.07 -6.09 6.62
CA ALA A 115 1.46 -5.98 8.02
C ALA A 115 2.78 -6.72 8.29
N LEU A 116 2.95 -7.91 7.68
CA LEU A 116 4.19 -8.67 7.74
C LEU A 116 5.35 -7.94 7.04
N LEU A 117 5.14 -7.38 5.86
CA LEU A 117 6.17 -6.62 5.12
C LEU A 117 6.63 -5.39 5.90
N VAL A 118 5.68 -4.64 6.49
CA VAL A 118 5.95 -3.48 7.35
C VAL A 118 6.72 -3.93 8.60
N ALA A 119 6.29 -5.00 9.25
CA ALA A 119 6.95 -5.55 10.43
C ALA A 119 8.38 -6.01 10.12
N VAL A 120 8.59 -6.72 9.01
CA VAL A 120 9.93 -7.15 8.56
C VAL A 120 10.80 -5.95 8.20
N GLY A 121 10.27 -4.95 7.50
CA GLY A 121 11.00 -3.71 7.20
C GLY A 121 11.42 -2.95 8.46
N ALA A 122 10.51 -2.85 9.44
CA ALA A 122 10.79 -2.24 10.74
C ALA A 122 11.85 -3.02 11.53
N LEU A 123 11.76 -4.35 11.57
CA LEU A 123 12.75 -5.21 12.21
C LEU A 123 14.12 -5.13 11.51
N GLY A 124 14.15 -5.05 10.17
CA GLY A 124 15.37 -4.87 9.39
C GLY A 124 16.05 -3.54 9.68
N LEU A 125 15.27 -2.45 9.74
CA LEU A 125 15.75 -1.13 10.19
C LEU A 125 16.32 -1.19 11.60
N LEU A 126 15.60 -1.83 12.52
CA LEU A 126 16.02 -1.99 13.91
C LEU A 126 17.33 -2.77 14.01
N ALA A 127 17.45 -3.88 13.27
CA ALA A 127 18.66 -4.68 13.22
C ALA A 127 19.83 -3.87 12.64
N ALA A 128 19.63 -3.17 11.53
CA ALA A 128 20.68 -2.38 10.89
C ALA A 128 21.17 -1.21 11.76
N VAL A 129 20.27 -0.60 12.55
CA VAL A 129 20.63 0.37 13.60
C VAL A 129 21.51 -0.27 14.68
N LEU A 130 21.13 -1.45 15.17
CA LEU A 130 21.82 -2.13 16.26
C LEU A 130 23.20 -2.68 15.85
N THR A 131 23.36 -3.14 14.61
CA THR A 131 24.62 -3.70 14.11
C THR A 131 25.54 -2.66 13.50
N GLY A 132 25.09 -1.41 13.33
CA GLY A 132 25.87 -0.39 12.61
C GLY A 132 26.13 -0.76 11.15
N ALA A 133 25.25 -1.54 10.52
CA ALA A 133 25.45 -2.07 9.16
C ALA A 133 25.53 -1.00 8.04
N PHE A 134 25.34 0.27 8.39
CA PHE A 134 25.52 1.43 7.51
C PHE A 134 26.83 2.19 7.79
N ALA A 135 27.73 1.63 8.60
CA ALA A 135 29.01 2.23 8.98
C ALA A 135 30.17 1.93 8.01
N GLU A 136 29.88 1.40 6.82
CA GLU A 136 30.87 1.12 5.76
C GLU A 136 31.16 2.38 4.92
#